data_AF-A0A225UMY1-F1
#
_entry.id   AF-A0A225UMY1-F1
#
_cell.length_a   1.000
_cell.length_b   1.000
_cell.length_c   1.000
_cell.angle_alpha   90.00
_cell.angle_beta   90.00
_cell.angle_gamma   90.00
#
_symmetry.space_group_name_H-M   'P 1'
#
loop_
_entity.id
_entity.type
_entity.pdbx_description
1 polymer ?
#
loop_
_entity_poly.entity_id
_entity_poly.type
_entity_poly.pdbx_seq_one_letter_code
_entity_poly.pdbx_strand_id
1 'polypeptide(L)'
;SFRPSRAQLEVHNAITSPSYIGKDADIFMDHSRTSDATKFLAHPAITSRLYDFQFGVCELSILHFPRFDLHSQLNRTRAKTINMKNFSPKVELPDLPSHPTYGDLTECLAVLNSFAKAFLNIETCDLVAAAKEFVEQLDDFSPWSSSEVHILAFWFSNVFGAYRRAVVHDIRTGESTRTLVKFRFHMQDIELSGLLFKAARSRQQQSSRPVNGDSNTTSLRVVPRQEALFGSMSTQSGPGKRRRDKKVPEEVSAQVPRKSGRQLCLRYASIQGCPSKTKDRCIQNYLAHFEPLSIPAIVENYIRDHYGGVRIPPSNQ
;
A
#
# COMPACT_ATOMS: atom_id res chain seq x y z
N SER A 1 -16.33 16.02 19.48
CA SER A 1 -17.41 15.06 19.29
C SER A 1 -17.12 14.26 18.03
N PHE A 2 -16.91 12.97 18.21
CA PHE A 2 -16.79 11.96 17.19
C PHE A 2 -18.19 11.53 16.74
N ARG A 3 -18.43 11.60 15.43
CA ARG A 3 -19.74 11.26 14.85
C ARG A 3 -19.51 10.21 13.76
N PRO A 4 -19.59 8.91 14.08
CA PRO A 4 -19.44 7.87 13.08
C PRO A 4 -20.63 7.91 12.12
N SER A 5 -20.38 7.54 10.86
CA SER A 5 -21.48 7.29 9.91
C SER A 5 -22.27 6.05 10.32
N ARG A 6 -23.49 5.91 9.80
CA ARG A 6 -24.32 4.71 10.04
C ARG A 6 -23.59 3.41 9.70
N ALA A 7 -22.89 3.37 8.57
CA ALA A 7 -22.14 2.19 8.16
C ALA A 7 -20.98 1.86 9.12
N GLN A 8 -20.31 2.88 9.66
CA GLN A 8 -19.26 2.67 10.68
C GLN A 8 -19.85 2.15 11.99
N LEU A 9 -21.00 2.68 12.41
CA LEU A 9 -21.71 2.23 13.61
C LEU A 9 -22.19 0.77 13.48
N GLU A 10 -22.71 0.38 12.32
CA GLU A 10 -23.14 -1.00 12.03
C GLU A 10 -21.96 -1.98 12.14
N VAL A 11 -20.82 -1.65 11.53
CA VAL A 11 -19.60 -2.45 11.65
C VAL A 11 -19.08 -2.47 13.08
N HIS A 12 -19.02 -1.33 13.75
CA HIS A 12 -18.58 -1.22 15.15
C HIS A 12 -19.38 -2.14 16.07
N ASN A 13 -20.71 -2.08 16.00
CA ASN A 13 -21.60 -2.94 16.78
C ASN A 13 -21.40 -4.43 16.47
N ALA A 14 -21.02 -4.77 15.23
CA ALA A 14 -20.78 -6.15 14.83
C ALA A 14 -19.42 -6.70 15.29
N ILE A 15 -18.45 -5.86 15.65
CA ILE A 15 -17.09 -6.28 16.05
C ILE A 15 -16.75 -5.97 17.51
N THR A 16 -17.50 -5.08 18.17
CA THR A 16 -17.24 -4.70 19.56
C THR A 16 -17.81 -5.72 20.55
N SER A 17 -17.23 -5.78 21.74
CA SER A 17 -17.72 -6.63 22.82
C SER A 17 -19.16 -6.23 23.20
N PRO A 18 -20.03 -7.18 23.62
CA PRO A 18 -21.40 -6.90 24.04
C PRO A 18 -21.53 -5.76 25.06
N SER A 19 -20.52 -5.58 25.91
CA SER A 19 -20.45 -4.50 26.90
C SER A 19 -20.41 -3.08 26.32
N TYR A 20 -20.15 -2.92 25.01
CA TYR A 20 -20.01 -1.61 24.35
C TYR A 20 -20.96 -1.41 23.17
N ILE A 21 -21.70 -2.44 22.74
CA ILE A 21 -22.67 -2.35 21.65
C ILE A 21 -23.73 -1.30 21.99
N GLY A 22 -23.99 -0.39 21.04
CA GLY A 22 -25.03 0.65 21.18
C GLY A 22 -24.69 1.76 22.16
N LYS A 23 -23.51 1.76 22.81
CA LYS A 23 -23.05 2.90 23.60
C LYS A 23 -22.76 4.09 22.69
N ASP A 24 -22.88 5.28 23.28
CA ASP A 24 -22.54 6.52 22.59
C ASP A 24 -21.07 6.51 22.12
N ALA A 25 -20.85 6.94 20.89
CA ALA A 25 -19.55 6.85 20.25
C ALA A 25 -18.51 7.77 20.90
N ASP A 26 -18.90 8.95 21.39
CA ASP A 26 -17.99 9.84 22.12
C ASP A 26 -17.57 9.20 23.45
N ILE A 27 -18.51 8.60 24.19
CA ILE A 27 -18.23 7.90 25.44
C ILE A 27 -17.29 6.70 25.22
N PHE A 28 -17.54 5.89 24.18
CA PHE A 28 -16.66 4.78 23.82
C PHE A 28 -15.24 5.26 23.48
N MET A 29 -15.13 6.34 22.71
CA MET A 29 -13.84 6.88 22.29
C MET A 29 -13.06 7.45 23.47
N ASP A 30 -13.70 8.15 24.39
CA ASP A 30 -13.02 8.65 25.60
C ASP A 30 -12.55 7.49 26.50
N HIS A 31 -13.41 6.49 26.75
CA HIS A 31 -13.04 5.32 27.54
C HIS A 31 -11.90 4.50 26.91
N SER A 32 -11.98 4.25 25.60
CA SER A 32 -10.94 3.50 24.89
C SER A 32 -9.60 4.24 24.92
N ARG A 33 -9.58 5.57 24.82
CA ARG A 33 -8.34 6.36 24.85
C ARG A 33 -7.66 6.40 26.22
N THR A 34 -8.42 6.27 27.31
CA THR A 34 -7.89 6.33 28.69
C THR A 34 -7.63 4.97 29.31
N SER A 35 -8.03 3.90 28.66
CA SER A 35 -7.84 2.54 29.17
C SER A 35 -6.39 2.09 29.14
N ASP A 36 -5.96 1.37 30.18
CA ASP A 36 -4.64 0.71 30.26
C ASP A 36 -4.43 -0.35 29.16
N ALA A 37 -5.51 -0.83 28.54
CA ALA A 37 -5.43 -1.74 27.39
C ALA A 37 -4.96 -1.03 26.11
N THR A 38 -5.11 0.29 26.04
CA THR A 38 -4.70 1.12 24.89
C THR A 38 -3.25 1.52 25.03
N LYS A 39 -2.37 0.56 24.69
CA LYS A 39 -0.91 0.69 24.84
C LYS A 39 -0.22 1.39 23.67
N PHE A 40 -0.95 2.14 22.86
CA PHE A 40 -0.43 2.95 21.74
C PHE A 40 -0.88 4.40 21.89
N LEU A 41 -0.25 5.32 21.16
CA LEU A 41 -0.69 6.70 21.15
C LEU A 41 -2.08 6.77 20.50
N ALA A 42 -3.11 7.04 21.32
CA ALA A 42 -4.50 7.09 20.90
C ALA A 42 -4.83 8.35 20.06
N HIS A 43 -4.12 8.49 18.93
CA HIS A 43 -4.24 9.57 17.97
C HIS A 43 -5.65 9.59 17.37
N PRO A 44 -6.28 10.76 17.15
CA PRO A 44 -7.66 10.82 16.64
C PRO A 44 -7.86 10.07 15.33
N ALA A 45 -6.94 10.23 14.37
CA ALA A 45 -7.02 9.56 13.07
C ALA A 45 -6.85 8.04 13.16
N ILE A 46 -6.14 7.54 14.18
CA ILE A 46 -5.96 6.10 14.41
C ILE A 46 -7.23 5.53 15.06
N THR A 47 -7.62 6.12 16.17
CA THR A 47 -8.79 5.67 16.96
C THR A 47 -10.09 5.77 16.17
N SER A 48 -10.28 6.81 15.35
CA SER A 48 -11.48 6.93 14.51
C SER A 48 -11.59 5.84 13.45
N ARG A 49 -10.45 5.38 12.89
CA ARG A 49 -10.40 4.30 11.90
C ARG A 49 -10.45 2.93 12.56
N LEU A 50 -9.92 2.81 13.78
CA LEU A 50 -9.98 1.57 14.55
C LEU A 50 -11.41 1.27 15.02
N TYR A 51 -12.22 2.32 15.25
CA TYR A 51 -13.62 2.22 15.66
C TYR A 51 -14.43 1.22 14.83
N ASP A 52 -14.23 1.21 13.51
CA ASP A 52 -14.84 0.25 12.58
C ASP A 52 -13.82 -0.58 11.79
N PHE A 53 -12.61 -0.79 12.34
CA PHE A 53 -11.57 -1.69 11.83
C PHE A 53 -11.06 -1.37 10.40
N GLN A 54 -10.93 -0.09 10.05
CA GLN A 54 -10.50 0.39 8.72
C GLN A 54 -8.99 0.19 8.49
N PHE A 55 -8.59 -1.04 8.17
CA PHE A 55 -7.23 -1.40 7.77
C PHE A 55 -7.09 -1.56 6.25
N GLY A 56 -5.90 -1.23 5.73
CA GLY A 56 -5.52 -1.46 4.33
C GLY A 56 -4.87 -0.26 3.66
N VAL A 57 -5.01 -0.19 2.34
CA VAL A 57 -4.37 0.83 1.48
C VAL A 57 -4.86 2.24 1.86
N CYS A 58 -3.93 3.11 2.26
CA CYS A 58 -4.20 4.49 2.69
C CYS A 58 -5.10 4.61 3.95
N GLU A 59 -5.27 3.51 4.69
CA GLU A 59 -5.99 3.48 5.96
C GLU A 59 -5.03 3.04 7.09
N LEU A 60 -5.52 2.31 8.10
CA LEU A 60 -4.65 1.77 9.14
C LEU A 60 -3.70 0.71 8.57
N SER A 61 -2.41 0.94 8.77
CA SER A 61 -1.37 -0.08 8.88
C SER A 61 -1.24 -0.60 10.31
N ILE A 62 -0.81 -1.86 10.46
CA ILE A 62 -0.35 -2.43 11.74
C ILE A 62 0.73 -1.57 12.39
N LEU A 63 1.60 -0.93 11.60
CA LEU A 63 2.69 -0.10 12.11
C LEU A 63 2.22 1.23 12.75
N HIS A 64 0.91 1.52 12.76
CA HIS A 64 0.35 2.63 13.55
C HIS A 64 0.13 2.27 15.02
N PHE A 65 0.42 1.04 15.44
CA PHE A 65 0.21 0.58 16.81
C PHE A 65 1.52 0.36 17.59
N PRO A 66 2.55 1.24 17.49
CA PRO A 66 3.75 1.07 18.29
C PRO A 66 3.40 1.20 19.76
N ARG A 67 4.15 0.50 20.63
CA ARG A 67 3.97 0.65 22.06
C ARG A 67 4.24 2.10 22.47
N PHE A 68 3.32 2.63 23.25
CA PHE A 68 3.41 3.96 23.83
C PHE A 68 3.66 3.83 25.33
N ASP A 69 4.94 3.67 25.67
CA ASP A 69 5.42 3.50 27.03
C ASP A 69 5.64 4.83 27.76
N LEU A 70 6.01 4.75 29.04
CA LEU A 70 6.28 5.91 29.90
C LEU A 70 7.40 6.80 29.32
N HIS A 71 8.42 6.21 28.67
CA HIS A 71 9.49 6.96 28.04
C HIS A 71 8.97 7.80 26.85
N SER A 72 8.09 7.23 26.04
CA SER A 72 7.38 7.92 24.96
C SER A 72 6.45 9.02 25.47
N GLN A 73 5.89 8.87 26.67
CA GLN A 73 5.07 9.88 27.35
C GLN A 73 5.88 11.05 27.90
N LEU A 74 7.13 10.83 28.29
CA LEU A 74 8.03 11.88 28.81
C LEU A 74 8.65 12.70 27.67
N ASN A 75 8.98 12.07 26.54
CA ASN A 75 9.59 12.73 25.37
C ASN A 75 8.57 13.44 24.45
N ARG A 76 7.45 13.88 25.01
CA ARG A 76 6.20 14.25 24.31
C ARG A 76 6.21 15.58 23.58
N THR A 77 7.31 15.95 22.93
CA THR A 77 7.40 17.19 22.16
C THR A 77 6.46 17.15 20.94
N ARG A 78 6.18 15.96 20.37
CA ARG A 78 5.26 15.78 19.21
C ARG A 78 3.76 15.80 19.54
N ALA A 79 3.32 15.38 20.73
CA ALA A 79 1.89 15.35 21.07
C ALA A 79 1.32 16.74 21.43
N LYS A 80 2.18 17.74 21.65
CA LYS A 80 1.75 19.12 21.95
C LYS A 80 1.08 19.81 20.76
N THR A 81 1.29 19.32 19.53
CA THR A 81 0.81 19.98 18.30
C THR A 81 -0.58 19.50 17.87
N ILE A 82 -1.04 18.34 18.33
CA ILE A 82 -2.27 17.71 17.82
C ILE A 82 -3.37 17.77 18.87
N ASN A 83 -4.51 18.35 18.50
CA ASN A 83 -5.71 18.29 19.32
C ASN A 83 -6.23 16.84 19.36
N MET A 84 -5.96 16.14 20.47
CA MET A 84 -6.30 14.73 20.69
C MET A 84 -7.82 14.45 20.76
N LYS A 85 -8.68 15.48 20.66
CA LYS A 85 -10.14 15.37 20.58
C LYS A 85 -10.69 15.74 19.19
N ASN A 86 -9.82 16.08 18.23
CA ASN A 86 -10.21 16.45 16.87
C ASN A 86 -10.32 15.20 15.98
N PHE A 87 -11.54 14.69 15.80
CA PHE A 87 -11.83 13.55 14.92
C PHE A 87 -12.27 13.97 13.51
N SER A 88 -11.84 15.14 13.03
CA SER A 88 -12.10 15.56 11.67
C SER A 88 -11.52 14.55 10.68
N PRO A 89 -12.22 14.21 9.58
CA PRO A 89 -11.66 13.39 8.50
C PRO A 89 -10.38 13.97 7.88
N LYS A 90 -10.14 15.27 8.08
CA LYS A 90 -8.93 15.98 7.63
C LYS A 90 -7.69 15.68 8.49
N VAL A 91 -7.85 15.04 9.65
CA VAL A 91 -6.70 14.65 10.46
C VAL A 91 -6.02 13.46 9.79
N GLU A 92 -4.82 13.70 9.31
CA GLU A 92 -3.99 12.70 8.64
C GLU A 92 -3.47 11.65 9.64
N LEU A 93 -3.20 10.46 9.13
CA LEU A 93 -2.55 9.43 9.92
C LEU A 93 -1.08 9.80 10.16
N PRO A 94 -0.50 9.43 11.32
CA PRO A 94 0.94 9.56 11.52
C PRO A 94 1.72 8.80 10.46
N ASP A 95 2.85 9.35 10.03
CA ASP A 95 3.75 8.68 9.10
C ASP A 95 4.25 7.34 9.67
N LEU A 96 4.36 6.35 8.79
CA LEU A 96 4.93 5.06 9.16
C LEU A 96 6.45 5.18 9.37
N PRO A 97 7.04 4.35 10.25
CA PRO A 97 8.49 4.29 10.39
C PRO A 97 9.16 4.02 9.03
N SER A 98 10.25 4.73 8.72
CA SER A 98 10.97 4.52 7.44
C SER A 98 11.79 3.22 7.43
N HIS A 99 12.22 2.77 8.61
CA HIS A 99 13.03 1.56 8.80
C HIS A 99 12.50 0.69 9.94
N PRO A 100 11.27 0.14 9.85
CA PRO A 100 10.75 -0.76 10.86
C PRO A 100 11.59 -2.05 10.89
N THR A 101 11.79 -2.55 12.10
CA THR A 101 12.36 -3.85 12.40
C THR A 101 11.26 -4.89 12.55
N TYR A 102 11.65 -6.16 12.51
CA TYR A 102 10.72 -7.25 12.75
C TYR A 102 10.10 -7.20 14.16
N GLY A 103 10.91 -6.81 15.16
CA GLY A 103 10.45 -6.60 16.53
C GLY A 103 9.36 -5.54 16.63
N ASP A 104 9.47 -4.44 15.88
CA ASP A 104 8.43 -3.40 15.84
C ASP A 104 7.09 -3.96 15.35
N LEU A 105 7.11 -4.82 14.32
CA LEU A 105 5.90 -5.45 13.78
C LEU A 105 5.25 -6.39 14.81
N THR A 106 6.05 -7.26 15.43
CA THR A 106 5.59 -8.20 16.47
C THR A 106 5.01 -7.44 17.67
N GLU A 107 5.68 -6.36 18.10
CA GLU A 107 5.18 -5.52 19.18
C GLU A 107 3.86 -4.83 18.80
N CYS A 108 3.74 -4.28 17.60
CA CYS A 108 2.52 -3.62 17.14
C CYS A 108 1.32 -4.58 17.17
N LEU A 109 1.49 -5.83 16.73
CA LEU A 109 0.45 -6.85 16.81
C LEU A 109 0.12 -7.25 18.25
N ALA A 110 1.12 -7.33 19.14
CA ALA A 110 0.89 -7.59 20.56
C ALA A 110 0.12 -6.44 21.27
N VAL A 111 0.41 -5.20 20.91
CA VAL A 111 -0.31 -4.00 21.38
C VAL A 111 -1.75 -4.02 20.90
N LEU A 112 -1.98 -4.26 19.61
CA LEU A 112 -3.33 -4.37 19.06
C LEU A 112 -4.12 -5.54 19.67
N ASN A 113 -3.47 -6.67 19.96
CA ASN A 113 -4.10 -7.81 20.65
C ASN A 113 -4.53 -7.45 22.08
N SER A 114 -3.74 -6.64 22.80
CA SER A 114 -4.13 -6.14 24.13
C SER A 114 -5.40 -5.28 24.06
N PHE A 115 -5.48 -4.40 23.05
CA PHE A 115 -6.67 -3.59 22.80
C PHE A 115 -7.88 -4.45 22.42
N ALA A 116 -7.70 -5.41 21.50
CA ALA A 116 -8.76 -6.29 21.01
C ALA A 116 -9.45 -7.02 22.17
N LYS A 117 -8.66 -7.64 23.07
CA LYS A 117 -9.18 -8.36 24.24
C LYS A 117 -10.02 -7.50 25.19
N ALA A 118 -9.80 -6.19 25.22
CA ALA A 118 -10.54 -5.29 26.11
C ALA A 118 -11.83 -4.73 25.48
N PHE A 119 -11.87 -4.59 24.14
CA PHE A 119 -12.91 -3.81 23.46
C PHE A 119 -13.68 -4.56 22.37
N LEU A 120 -13.15 -5.65 21.85
CA LEU A 120 -13.70 -6.36 20.69
C LEU A 120 -14.36 -7.68 21.12
N ASN A 121 -15.23 -8.20 20.26
CA ASN A 121 -15.88 -9.49 20.48
C ASN A 121 -14.92 -10.66 20.24
N ILE A 122 -15.39 -11.87 20.54
CA ILE A 122 -14.58 -13.08 20.48
C ILE A 122 -14.07 -13.37 19.07
N GLU A 123 -14.90 -13.17 18.04
CA GLU A 123 -14.52 -13.45 16.65
C GLU A 123 -13.44 -12.49 16.14
N THR A 124 -13.47 -11.23 16.56
CA THR A 124 -12.43 -10.26 16.20
C THR A 124 -11.18 -10.49 17.04
N CYS A 125 -11.31 -10.88 18.32
CA CYS A 125 -10.18 -11.28 19.15
C CYS A 125 -9.44 -12.49 18.55
N ASP A 126 -10.18 -13.51 18.09
CA ASP A 126 -9.63 -14.70 17.43
C ASP A 126 -8.79 -14.34 16.20
N LEU A 127 -9.27 -13.39 15.38
CA LEU A 127 -8.51 -12.91 14.22
C LEU A 127 -7.20 -12.25 14.65
N VAL A 128 -7.25 -11.33 15.62
CA VAL A 128 -6.06 -10.59 16.07
C VAL A 128 -5.08 -11.51 16.80
N ALA A 129 -5.58 -12.48 17.56
CA ALA A 129 -4.78 -13.51 18.21
C ALA A 129 -4.06 -14.38 17.18
N ALA A 130 -4.77 -14.88 16.16
CA ALA A 130 -4.18 -15.66 15.08
C ALA A 130 -3.12 -14.85 14.30
N ALA A 131 -3.34 -13.56 14.08
CA ALA A 131 -2.34 -12.67 13.47
C ALA A 131 -1.07 -12.56 14.32
N LYS A 132 -1.24 -12.40 15.65
CA LYS A 132 -0.13 -12.34 16.60
C LYS A 132 0.64 -13.67 16.64
N GLU A 133 -0.05 -14.80 16.71
CA GLU A 133 0.60 -16.11 16.72
C GLU A 133 1.37 -16.36 15.41
N PHE A 134 0.81 -15.95 14.28
CA PHE A 134 1.46 -16.11 13.00
C PHE A 134 2.70 -15.22 12.85
N VAL A 135 2.68 -13.97 13.34
CA VAL A 135 3.90 -13.16 13.35
C VAL A 135 4.95 -13.73 14.31
N GLU A 136 4.57 -14.47 15.35
CA GLU A 136 5.58 -15.17 16.17
C GLU A 136 6.20 -16.34 15.40
N GLN A 137 5.41 -17.09 14.63
CA GLN A 137 5.91 -18.19 13.76
C GLN A 137 6.79 -17.70 12.61
N LEU A 138 6.58 -16.48 12.12
CA LEU A 138 7.39 -15.91 11.05
C LEU A 138 8.86 -15.66 11.49
N ASP A 139 9.17 -15.71 12.79
CA ASP A 139 10.54 -15.54 13.31
C ASP A 139 11.48 -16.66 12.83
N ASP A 140 10.94 -17.86 12.55
CA ASP A 140 11.66 -19.01 11.98
C ASP A 140 12.26 -18.72 10.60
N PHE A 141 11.77 -17.68 9.92
CA PHE A 141 12.25 -17.24 8.60
C PHE A 141 13.13 -15.99 8.66
N SER A 142 13.54 -15.58 9.86
CA SER A 142 14.49 -14.49 10.06
C SER A 142 15.86 -14.81 9.40
N PRO A 143 16.67 -13.79 9.04
CA PRO A 143 16.48 -12.35 9.26
C PRO A 143 15.54 -11.69 8.25
N TRP A 144 14.71 -10.76 8.74
CA TRP A 144 13.82 -9.94 7.92
C TRP A 144 14.42 -8.56 7.66
N SER A 145 14.53 -8.17 6.38
CA SER A 145 14.89 -6.80 6.03
C SER A 145 13.75 -5.83 6.30
N SER A 146 14.07 -4.55 6.49
CA SER A 146 13.04 -3.52 6.71
C SER A 146 12.02 -3.39 5.56
N SER A 147 12.43 -3.68 4.33
CA SER A 147 11.53 -3.73 3.16
C SER A 147 10.53 -4.89 3.27
N GLU A 148 10.99 -6.06 3.74
CA GLU A 148 10.09 -7.21 4.00
C GLU A 148 9.15 -6.93 5.16
N VAL A 149 9.61 -6.28 6.22
CA VAL A 149 8.75 -5.87 7.34
C VAL A 149 7.61 -4.97 6.88
N HIS A 150 7.88 -4.02 5.97
CA HIS A 150 6.82 -3.22 5.35
C HIS A 150 5.82 -4.06 4.55
N ILE A 151 6.32 -5.06 3.81
CA ILE A 151 5.46 -5.98 3.03
C ILE A 151 4.57 -6.81 3.96
N LEU A 152 5.14 -7.35 5.04
CA LEU A 152 4.40 -8.09 6.06
C LEU A 152 3.34 -7.20 6.70
N ALA A 153 3.72 -6.02 7.18
CA ALA A 153 2.79 -5.06 7.77
C ALA A 153 1.64 -4.70 6.81
N PHE A 154 1.96 -4.46 5.53
CA PHE A 154 0.98 -4.20 4.49
C PHE A 154 0.01 -5.37 4.31
N TRP A 155 0.53 -6.60 4.22
CA TRP A 155 -0.29 -7.79 4.05
C TRP A 155 -1.18 -8.05 5.27
N PHE A 156 -0.66 -7.98 6.50
CA PHE A 156 -1.48 -8.11 7.72
C PHE A 156 -2.63 -7.08 7.73
N SER A 157 -2.32 -5.83 7.36
CA SER A 157 -3.32 -4.76 7.26
C SER A 157 -4.39 -5.08 6.21
N ASN A 158 -4.02 -5.66 5.07
CA ASN A 158 -5.00 -6.10 4.06
C ASN A 158 -5.86 -7.27 4.53
N VAL A 159 -5.32 -8.19 5.33
CA VAL A 159 -6.09 -9.30 5.94
C VAL A 159 -7.13 -8.73 6.92
N PHE A 160 -6.76 -7.77 7.76
CA PHE A 160 -7.74 -7.08 8.62
C PHE A 160 -8.77 -6.27 7.83
N GLY A 161 -8.35 -5.63 6.74
CA GLY A 161 -9.28 -4.99 5.81
C GLY A 161 -10.24 -6.00 5.16
N ALA A 162 -9.78 -7.22 4.86
CA ALA A 162 -10.61 -8.31 4.35
C ALA A 162 -11.62 -8.79 5.41
N TYR A 163 -11.21 -8.89 6.68
CA TYR A 163 -12.11 -9.17 7.78
C TYR A 163 -13.22 -8.13 7.90
N ARG A 164 -12.90 -6.84 7.85
CA ARG A 164 -13.92 -5.78 7.85
C ARG A 164 -14.90 -5.91 6.68
N ARG A 165 -14.41 -6.23 5.48
CA ARG A 165 -15.28 -6.47 4.31
C ARG A 165 -16.20 -7.68 4.51
N ALA A 166 -15.69 -8.75 5.12
CA ALA A 166 -16.49 -9.92 5.47
C ALA A 166 -17.55 -9.59 6.54
N VAL A 167 -17.24 -8.77 7.55
CA VAL A 167 -18.23 -8.26 8.52
C VAL A 167 -19.36 -7.50 7.80
N VAL A 168 -19.03 -6.61 6.87
CA VAL A 168 -20.02 -5.86 6.09
C VAL A 168 -20.88 -6.78 5.23
N HIS A 169 -20.31 -7.87 4.69
CA HIS A 169 -21.04 -8.89 3.96
C HIS A 169 -22.00 -9.64 4.88
N ASP A 170 -21.50 -10.16 6.00
CA ASP A 170 -22.25 -10.91 7.00
C ASP A 170 -23.43 -10.12 7.56
N ILE A 171 -23.28 -8.80 7.81
CA ILE A 171 -24.39 -7.92 8.23
C ILE A 171 -25.53 -7.92 7.19
N ARG A 172 -25.22 -8.01 5.89
CA ARG A 172 -26.21 -7.93 4.81
C ARG A 172 -26.86 -9.27 4.52
N THR A 173 -26.12 -10.36 4.65
CA THR A 173 -26.57 -11.71 4.24
C THR A 173 -26.99 -12.58 5.42
N GLY A 174 -26.59 -12.25 6.65
CA GLY A 174 -26.76 -13.10 7.83
C GLY A 174 -25.74 -14.25 7.90
N GLU A 175 -24.76 -14.30 7.01
CA GLU A 175 -23.69 -15.31 7.03
C GLU A 175 -22.65 -15.01 8.12
N SER A 176 -21.62 -15.87 8.23
CA SER A 176 -20.53 -15.72 9.20
C SER A 176 -19.15 -15.93 8.55
N THR A 177 -18.98 -15.39 7.34
CA THR A 177 -17.78 -15.52 6.52
C THR A 177 -16.54 -14.92 7.16
N ARG A 178 -16.70 -13.91 8.03
CA ARG A 178 -15.58 -13.26 8.74
C ARG A 178 -14.74 -14.22 9.59
N THR A 179 -15.34 -15.29 10.10
CA THR A 179 -14.67 -16.29 10.94
C THR A 179 -13.59 -17.07 10.17
N LEU A 180 -13.70 -17.14 8.84
CA LEU A 180 -12.77 -17.86 7.98
C LEU A 180 -11.51 -17.07 7.65
N VAL A 181 -11.53 -15.74 7.84
CA VAL A 181 -10.41 -14.86 7.44
C VAL A 181 -9.14 -15.16 8.22
N LYS A 182 -9.24 -15.65 9.47
CA LYS A 182 -8.07 -16.03 10.28
C LYS A 182 -7.25 -17.17 9.67
N PHE A 183 -7.86 -18.03 8.84
CA PHE A 183 -7.14 -19.10 8.16
C PHE A 183 -6.19 -18.61 7.06
N ARG A 184 -6.21 -17.31 6.73
CA ARG A 184 -5.21 -16.69 5.85
C ARG A 184 -3.84 -16.52 6.52
N PHE A 185 -3.74 -16.67 7.84
CA PHE A 185 -2.47 -16.53 8.55
C PHE A 185 -1.58 -17.77 8.39
N HIS A 186 -1.00 -17.93 7.20
CA HIS A 186 -0.07 -19.00 6.86
C HIS A 186 0.88 -18.59 5.72
N MET A 187 2.06 -19.20 5.66
CA MET A 187 3.09 -18.88 4.66
C MET A 187 2.70 -19.22 3.21
N GLN A 188 1.77 -20.16 3.02
CA GLN A 188 1.25 -20.52 1.70
C GLN A 188 0.11 -19.60 1.21
N ASP A 189 -0.23 -18.52 1.95
CA ASP A 189 -1.20 -17.55 1.47
C ASP A 189 -0.68 -16.95 0.15
N ILE A 190 -1.53 -16.99 -0.88
CA ILE A 190 -1.14 -16.65 -2.25
C ILE A 190 -0.73 -15.17 -2.35
N GLU A 191 -1.37 -14.30 -1.56
CA GLU A 191 -1.05 -12.87 -1.54
C GLU A 191 0.31 -12.65 -0.88
N LEU A 192 0.54 -13.23 0.30
CA LEU A 192 1.80 -13.11 1.02
C LEU A 192 2.99 -13.63 0.20
N SER A 193 2.89 -14.87 -0.27
CA SER A 193 3.94 -15.52 -1.06
C SER A 193 4.25 -14.74 -2.34
N GLY A 194 3.22 -14.24 -3.03
CA GLY A 194 3.39 -13.40 -4.22
C GLY A 194 4.08 -12.07 -3.93
N LEU A 195 3.75 -11.41 -2.82
CA LEU A 195 4.38 -10.15 -2.40
C LEU A 195 5.87 -10.34 -2.07
N LEU A 196 6.20 -11.35 -1.27
CA LEU A 196 7.59 -11.66 -0.89
C LEU A 196 8.42 -12.08 -2.11
N PHE A 197 7.86 -12.91 -3.00
CA PHE A 197 8.54 -13.33 -4.22
C PHE A 197 8.84 -12.15 -5.16
N LYS A 198 7.90 -11.22 -5.32
CA LYS A 198 8.10 -10.00 -6.11
C LYS A 198 9.21 -9.12 -5.52
N ALA A 199 9.28 -9.03 -4.18
CA ALA A 199 10.31 -8.26 -3.50
C ALA A 199 11.70 -8.92 -3.62
N ALA A 200 11.77 -10.25 -3.53
CA ALA A 200 13.01 -11.01 -3.77
C ALA A 200 13.54 -10.78 -5.20
N ARG A 201 12.68 -10.88 -6.22
CA ARG A 201 13.05 -10.60 -7.62
C ARG A 201 13.53 -9.16 -7.84
N SER A 202 12.88 -8.20 -7.20
CA SER A 202 13.26 -6.78 -7.32
C SER A 202 14.65 -6.53 -6.74
N ARG A 203 15.01 -7.19 -5.63
CA ARG A 203 16.36 -7.15 -5.06
C ARG A 203 17.40 -7.79 -5.97
N GLN A 204 17.11 -8.97 -6.53
CA GLN A 204 18.01 -9.63 -7.49
C GLN A 204 18.28 -8.79 -8.75
N GLN A 205 17.27 -8.07 -9.25
CA GLN A 205 17.44 -7.16 -10.40
C GLN A 205 18.27 -5.91 -10.06
N GLN A 206 18.22 -5.43 -8.82
CA GLN A 206 19.05 -4.31 -8.38
C GLN A 206 20.51 -4.74 -8.15
N SER A 207 20.74 -5.95 -7.62
CA SER A 207 22.09 -6.49 -7.39
C SER A 207 22.79 -6.95 -8.67
N SER A 208 22.05 -7.25 -9.74
CA SER A 208 22.60 -7.69 -11.04
C SER A 208 22.86 -6.56 -12.03
N ARG A 209 22.67 -5.29 -11.64
CA ARG A 209 23.15 -4.16 -12.44
C ARG A 209 24.68 -4.08 -12.32
N PRO A 210 25.43 -4.16 -13.44
CA PRO A 210 26.86 -3.94 -13.38
C PRO A 210 27.11 -2.52 -12.86
N VAL A 211 27.86 -2.44 -11.77
CA VAL A 211 28.53 -1.21 -11.37
C VAL A 211 29.57 -0.97 -12.45
N ASN A 212 29.26 -0.14 -13.44
CA ASN A 212 30.31 0.47 -14.25
C ASN A 212 31.13 1.34 -13.29
N GLY A 213 32.20 0.74 -12.77
CA GLY A 213 33.26 1.44 -12.09
C GLY A 213 34.01 2.25 -13.13
N ASP A 214 33.53 3.46 -13.40
CA ASP A 214 34.36 4.47 -14.03
C ASP A 214 35.25 5.07 -12.94
N SER A 215 36.37 4.39 -12.73
CA SER A 215 37.60 4.98 -12.24
C SER A 215 38.00 6.09 -13.22
N ASN A 216 37.75 7.35 -12.86
CA ASN A 216 38.61 8.43 -13.30
C ASN A 216 38.75 9.51 -12.23
N THR A 217 39.92 9.47 -11.63
CA THR A 217 40.61 10.47 -10.83
C THR A 217 40.61 11.88 -11.45
N THR A 218 40.69 12.87 -10.55
CA THR A 218 41.21 14.25 -10.72
C THR A 218 40.23 15.37 -11.07
N SER A 219 39.70 16.06 -10.05
CA SER A 219 40.20 17.40 -9.68
C SER A 219 39.34 18.08 -8.61
N LEU A 220 40.01 18.44 -7.52
CA LEU A 220 39.56 19.38 -6.50
C LEU A 220 39.28 20.75 -7.12
N ARG A 221 38.05 21.25 -6.99
CA ARG A 221 37.77 22.68 -6.84
C ARG A 221 36.57 22.91 -5.92
N VAL A 222 36.89 23.21 -4.67
CA VAL A 222 36.10 24.05 -3.76
C VAL A 222 36.09 25.47 -4.35
N VAL A 223 34.93 26.15 -4.46
CA VAL A 223 34.47 27.35 -3.69
C VAL A 223 33.02 27.73 -4.17
N PRO A 224 32.28 28.70 -3.59
CA PRO A 224 31.16 28.46 -2.67
C PRO A 224 29.77 28.94 -3.16
N ARG A 225 28.78 28.64 -2.31
CA ARG A 225 27.38 29.08 -2.22
C ARG A 225 27.12 30.55 -2.55
N GLN A 226 26.08 30.83 -3.35
CA GLN A 226 25.21 31.99 -3.13
C GLN A 226 23.77 31.73 -3.60
N GLU A 227 22.83 32.12 -2.74
CA GLU A 227 21.39 32.04 -2.88
C GLU A 227 20.83 33.20 -3.71
N ALA A 228 19.81 32.93 -4.53
CA ALA A 228 18.69 33.82 -4.87
C ALA A 228 17.59 32.93 -5.51
N LEU A 229 16.45 32.67 -4.86
CA LEU A 229 15.23 33.49 -4.73
C LEU A 229 14.49 33.76 -6.06
N PHE A 230 13.17 33.60 -5.99
CA PHE A 230 12.12 33.65 -7.02
C PHE A 230 11.97 32.36 -7.85
N GLY A 231 10.85 31.65 -7.87
CA GLY A 231 9.47 31.94 -7.46
C GLY A 231 8.54 31.36 -8.54
N SER A 232 7.53 30.56 -8.17
CA SER A 232 6.16 30.59 -8.72
C SER A 232 5.40 29.27 -8.49
N MET A 233 4.42 29.36 -7.59
CA MET A 233 3.01 28.96 -7.72
C MET A 233 2.62 27.67 -8.47
N SER A 234 2.13 26.72 -7.67
CA SER A 234 0.86 25.97 -7.79
C SER A 234 0.09 25.94 -9.12
N THR A 235 -0.36 24.74 -9.52
CA THR A 235 -1.78 24.46 -9.83
C THR A 235 -2.15 23.01 -9.59
N GLN A 236 -3.25 22.82 -8.88
CA GLN A 236 -4.02 21.59 -8.74
C GLN A 236 -4.65 21.17 -10.08
N SER A 237 -4.78 19.86 -10.33
CA SER A 237 -5.90 19.32 -11.13
C SER A 237 -6.07 17.82 -10.86
N GLY A 238 -7.27 17.44 -10.41
CA GLY A 238 -7.70 16.06 -10.19
C GLY A 238 -8.09 15.30 -11.47
N PRO A 239 -9.01 14.31 -11.40
CA PRO A 239 -8.66 12.89 -11.53
C PRO A 239 -9.10 12.28 -12.87
N GLY A 240 -8.19 11.57 -13.55
CA GLY A 240 -8.48 10.81 -14.75
C GLY A 240 -8.33 9.30 -14.52
N LYS A 241 -9.44 8.56 -14.64
CA LYS A 241 -9.53 7.09 -14.67
C LYS A 241 -8.35 6.46 -15.43
N ARG A 242 -7.37 5.89 -14.71
CA ARG A 242 -6.38 5.01 -15.33
C ARG A 242 -7.02 3.63 -15.53
N ARG A 243 -7.52 3.39 -16.74
CA ARG A 243 -7.82 2.04 -17.23
C ARG A 243 -6.58 1.18 -16.95
N ARG A 244 -6.76 0.08 -16.22
CA ARG A 244 -5.71 -0.92 -15.98
C ARG A 244 -5.29 -1.47 -17.35
N ASP A 245 -4.14 -1.04 -17.85
CA ASP A 245 -3.55 -1.64 -19.05
C ASP A 245 -3.26 -3.11 -18.73
N LYS A 246 -4.06 -4.01 -19.33
CA LYS A 246 -3.80 -5.45 -19.31
C LYS A 246 -2.41 -5.65 -19.92
N LYS A 247 -1.52 -6.31 -19.18
CA LYS A 247 -0.14 -6.59 -19.60
C LYS A 247 -0.19 -7.32 -20.95
N VAL A 248 0.58 -6.83 -21.93
CA VAL A 248 0.70 -7.46 -23.25
C VAL A 248 1.17 -8.91 -23.04
N PRO A 249 0.50 -9.92 -23.64
CA PRO A 249 0.92 -11.32 -23.56
C PRO A 249 2.37 -11.51 -24.03
N GLU A 250 3.05 -12.48 -23.42
CA GLU A 250 4.48 -12.70 -23.65
C GLU A 250 4.77 -13.09 -25.11
N GLU A 251 3.87 -13.87 -25.70
CA GLU A 251 3.93 -14.35 -27.09
C GLU A 251 3.89 -13.19 -28.10
N VAL A 252 3.09 -12.16 -27.80
CA VAL A 252 3.03 -10.93 -28.61
C VAL A 252 4.30 -10.13 -28.39
N SER A 253 4.72 -9.96 -27.13
CA SER A 253 5.89 -9.15 -26.75
C SER A 253 7.20 -9.65 -27.36
N ALA A 254 7.35 -10.97 -27.50
CA ALA A 254 8.52 -11.60 -28.10
C ALA A 254 8.68 -11.27 -29.58
N GLN A 255 7.57 -11.05 -30.29
CA GLN A 255 7.55 -10.79 -31.73
C GLN A 255 7.50 -9.29 -32.07
N VAL A 256 7.46 -8.40 -31.07
CA VAL A 256 7.48 -6.95 -31.31
C VAL A 256 8.85 -6.53 -31.85
N PRO A 257 8.91 -5.80 -32.99
CA PRO A 257 10.17 -5.27 -33.53
C PRO A 257 10.96 -4.47 -32.50
N ARG A 258 12.30 -4.54 -32.57
CA ARG A 258 13.21 -3.84 -31.66
C ARG A 258 14.19 -2.95 -32.42
N LYS A 259 14.45 -1.76 -31.89
CA LYS A 259 15.50 -0.84 -32.37
C LYS A 259 16.35 -0.39 -31.19
N SER A 260 17.66 -0.58 -31.27
CA SER A 260 18.61 -0.21 -30.21
C SER A 260 18.23 -0.75 -28.82
N GLY A 261 17.80 -2.02 -28.76
CA GLY A 261 17.41 -2.70 -27.53
C GLY A 261 16.01 -2.37 -26.99
N ARG A 262 15.27 -1.43 -27.59
CA ARG A 262 13.91 -1.03 -27.18
C ARG A 262 12.86 -1.65 -28.10
N GLN A 263 11.74 -2.07 -27.53
CA GLN A 263 10.58 -2.60 -28.28
C GLN A 263 9.77 -1.46 -28.92
N LEU A 264 9.15 -1.72 -30.07
CA LEU A 264 8.19 -0.79 -30.68
C LEU A 264 7.02 -0.54 -29.73
N CYS A 265 6.69 0.74 -29.51
CA CYS A 265 5.49 1.10 -28.76
C CYS A 265 4.24 0.75 -29.59
N LEU A 266 3.45 -0.22 -29.12
CA LEU A 266 2.24 -0.65 -29.82
C LEU A 266 1.18 0.45 -29.95
N ARG A 267 1.09 1.36 -28.96
CA ARG A 267 0.23 2.56 -29.05
C ARG A 267 0.73 3.58 -30.07
N TYR A 268 2.04 3.67 -30.30
CA TYR A 268 2.58 4.52 -31.36
C TYR A 268 2.29 3.94 -32.74
N ALA A 269 2.41 2.61 -32.86
CA ALA A 269 2.13 1.88 -34.09
C ALA A 269 0.63 1.74 -34.40
N SER A 270 -0.26 2.18 -33.49
CA SER A 270 -1.71 2.08 -33.66
C SER A 270 -2.37 3.41 -34.02
N ILE A 271 -3.62 3.34 -34.48
CA ILE A 271 -4.47 4.52 -34.73
C ILE A 271 -4.67 5.34 -33.44
N GLN A 272 -4.71 4.68 -32.28
CA GLN A 272 -4.92 5.34 -30.99
C GLN A 272 -3.81 6.33 -30.61
N GLY A 273 -2.59 6.14 -31.12
CA GLY A 273 -1.47 7.03 -30.87
C GLY A 273 -0.88 6.91 -29.46
N CYS A 274 0.40 7.29 -29.34
CA CYS A 274 1.09 7.35 -28.06
C CYS A 274 1.02 8.77 -27.47
N PRO A 275 0.68 8.95 -26.17
CA PRO A 275 0.59 10.26 -25.53
C PRO A 275 1.96 10.93 -25.27
N SER A 276 3.07 10.31 -25.68
CA SER A 276 4.40 10.88 -25.48
C SER A 276 4.63 12.12 -26.36
N LYS A 277 5.21 13.17 -25.79
CA LYS A 277 5.56 14.42 -26.50
C LYS A 277 6.82 14.32 -27.35
N THR A 278 7.60 13.25 -27.19
CA THR A 278 8.87 13.04 -27.91
C THR A 278 8.67 12.12 -29.10
N LYS A 279 9.20 12.51 -30.27
CA LYS A 279 9.04 11.75 -31.52
C LYS A 279 9.60 10.33 -31.44
N ASP A 280 10.76 10.14 -30.80
CA ASP A 280 11.47 8.84 -30.82
C ASP A 280 11.32 7.99 -29.54
N ARG A 281 10.61 8.50 -28.52
CA ARG A 281 10.52 7.83 -27.22
C ARG A 281 9.10 7.75 -26.71
N CYS A 282 8.76 6.59 -26.16
CA CYS A 282 7.55 6.42 -25.37
C CYS A 282 7.78 6.96 -23.94
N ILE A 283 6.69 7.16 -23.19
CA ILE A 283 6.73 7.42 -21.74
C ILE A 283 7.38 6.25 -20.99
N GLN A 284 7.27 5.03 -21.53
CA GLN A 284 7.95 3.85 -21.00
C GLN A 284 9.35 3.72 -21.61
N ASN A 285 10.38 3.74 -20.77
CA ASN A 285 11.80 3.78 -21.18
C ASN A 285 12.26 2.57 -22.02
N TYR A 286 11.57 1.42 -21.92
CA TYR A 286 11.86 0.22 -22.71
C TYR A 286 11.17 0.20 -24.09
N LEU A 287 10.28 1.17 -24.35
CA LEU A 287 9.56 1.32 -25.60
C LEU A 287 10.10 2.51 -26.43
N ALA A 288 10.20 2.32 -27.73
CA ALA A 288 10.63 3.35 -28.68
C ALA A 288 9.57 3.59 -29.76
N HIS A 289 9.62 4.78 -30.36
CA HIS A 289 8.84 5.11 -31.53
C HIS A 289 9.75 5.03 -32.75
N PHE A 290 9.38 4.18 -33.71
CA PHE A 290 10.07 4.05 -34.99
C PHE A 290 9.13 3.34 -35.96
N GLU A 291 9.42 3.47 -37.25
CA GLU A 291 8.69 2.77 -38.30
C GLU A 291 9.41 1.44 -38.61
N PRO A 292 8.82 0.28 -38.28
CA PRO A 292 9.41 -1.01 -38.64
C PRO A 292 9.20 -1.31 -40.12
N LEU A 293 10.13 -2.05 -40.73
CA LEU A 293 10.01 -2.52 -42.12
C LEU A 293 8.80 -3.45 -42.33
N SER A 294 8.45 -4.23 -41.31
CA SER A 294 7.25 -5.06 -41.29
C SER A 294 6.79 -5.30 -39.84
N ILE A 295 5.49 -5.47 -39.66
CA ILE A 295 4.88 -5.83 -38.36
C ILE A 295 4.39 -7.27 -38.47
N PRO A 296 4.84 -8.20 -37.60
CA PRO A 296 4.37 -9.58 -37.63
C PRO A 296 2.85 -9.68 -37.39
N ALA A 297 2.18 -10.62 -38.07
CA ALA A 297 0.72 -10.77 -38.03
C ALA A 297 0.14 -10.91 -36.60
N ILE A 298 0.87 -11.58 -35.69
CA ILE A 298 0.43 -11.72 -34.29
C ILE A 298 0.38 -10.36 -33.56
N VAL A 299 1.31 -9.45 -33.88
CA VAL A 299 1.39 -8.12 -33.29
C VAL A 299 0.34 -7.21 -33.93
N GLU A 300 0.13 -7.35 -35.23
CA GLU A 300 -0.93 -6.62 -35.95
C GLU A 300 -2.33 -6.99 -35.42
N ASN A 301 -2.61 -8.28 -35.24
CA ASN A 301 -3.89 -8.76 -34.68
C ASN A 301 -4.09 -8.20 -33.27
N TYR A 302 -3.05 -8.25 -32.42
CA TYR A 302 -3.13 -7.68 -31.08
C TYR A 302 -3.36 -6.16 -31.09
N ILE A 303 -2.71 -5.42 -32.00
CA ILE A 303 -2.94 -3.98 -32.17
C ILE A 303 -4.38 -3.70 -32.62
N ARG A 304 -4.93 -4.54 -33.50
CA ARG A 304 -6.31 -4.43 -33.97
C ARG A 304 -7.30 -4.61 -32.82
N ASP A 305 -7.13 -5.67 -32.04
CA ASP A 305 -8.06 -6.04 -30.96
C ASP A 305 -8.03 -5.08 -29.77
N HIS A 306 -6.86 -4.47 -29.50
CA HIS A 306 -6.66 -3.68 -28.28
C HIS A 306 -6.44 -2.17 -28.50
N TYR A 307 -6.00 -1.75 -29.68
CA TYR A 307 -5.59 -0.37 -29.94
C TYR A 307 -6.15 0.23 -31.25
N GLY A 308 -7.18 -0.41 -31.83
CA GLY A 308 -7.96 0.14 -32.93
C GLY A 308 -7.35 -0.03 -34.32
N GLY A 309 -6.33 -0.88 -34.48
CA GLY A 309 -5.68 -1.15 -35.76
C GLY A 309 -4.34 -0.45 -35.95
N VAL A 310 -3.53 -0.96 -36.87
CA VAL A 310 -2.20 -0.44 -37.17
C VAL A 310 -2.30 0.84 -37.99
N ARG A 311 -1.45 1.82 -37.67
CA ARG A 311 -1.29 3.04 -38.46
C ARG A 311 -0.59 2.67 -39.77
N ILE A 312 -1.34 2.68 -40.87
CA ILE A 312 -0.86 2.33 -42.21
C ILE A 312 0.32 3.27 -42.58
N PRO A 313 1.51 2.75 -42.95
CA PRO A 313 2.54 3.58 -43.58
C PRO A 313 2.07 3.97 -44.99
N PRO A 314 2.30 5.21 -45.47
CA PRO A 314 2.01 5.54 -46.86
C PRO A 314 2.77 4.59 -47.77
N SER A 315 2.02 3.84 -48.56
CA SER A 315 2.53 3.05 -49.68
C SER A 315 3.03 4.01 -50.76
N ASN A 316 4.33 3.95 -51.06
CA ASN A 316 4.87 4.34 -52.37
C ASN A 316 5.40 3.04 -52.99
N GLN A 317 4.89 2.58 -54.13
CA GLN A 317 5.16 3.10 -55.48
C GLN A 317 6.66 3.28 -55.73
#